data_AF-A0A9X2ICZ6-F1
#
_entry.id   AF-A0A9X2ICZ6-F1
#
_cell.length_a   1.000
_cell.length_b   1.000
_cell.length_c   1.000
_cell.angle_alpha   90.00
_cell.angle_beta   90.00
_cell.angle_gamma   90.00
#
_symmetry.space_group_name_H-M   'P 1'
#
loop_
_entity.id
_entity.type
_entity.pdbx_description
1 polymer ?
#
loop_
_entity_poly.entity_id
_entity_poly.type
_entity_poly.pdbx_seq_one_letter_code
_entity_poly.pdbx_strand_id
1 'polypeptide(L)'
;TFITPIWLAVIIFQYNILLGVIFVILYYSATVIIIIYKNSRRKNQLNSCYTRMKNSQETDSNIFDKTQFIDFEPKNKKAPLVSPSLLINKELDKKFNFEIYHFISLIVGVVTFITAYIHFISTYGFLLGVGLGWIPALICGVTFAYIWPGILFILLILWAGSGK
;
A
#
# COMPACT_ATOMS: atom_id res chain seq x y z
N THR A 1 8.53 -10.73 -49.37
CA THR A 1 7.41 -11.27 -48.53
C THR A 1 7.89 -12.14 -47.37
N PHE A 2 9.02 -11.82 -46.72
CA PHE A 2 9.57 -12.58 -45.56
C PHE A 2 9.29 -11.91 -44.19
N ILE A 3 8.40 -10.92 -44.17
CA ILE A 3 8.11 -10.08 -43.00
C ILE A 3 7.15 -10.79 -42.02
N THR A 4 6.46 -11.86 -42.44
CA THR A 4 5.37 -12.47 -41.67
C THR A 4 5.77 -13.22 -40.38
N PRO A 5 6.83 -14.05 -40.31
CA PRO A 5 7.11 -14.81 -39.09
C PRO A 5 7.70 -13.95 -37.97
N ILE A 6 8.50 -12.94 -38.32
CA ILE A 6 9.14 -12.04 -37.33
C ILE A 6 8.08 -11.18 -36.65
N TRP A 7 7.14 -10.61 -37.41
CA TRP A 7 6.05 -9.83 -36.84
C TRP A 7 5.11 -10.68 -35.97
N LEU A 8 4.85 -11.93 -36.36
CA LEU A 8 4.07 -12.84 -35.52
C LEU A 8 4.76 -13.10 -34.17
N ALA A 9 6.08 -13.31 -34.17
CA ALA A 9 6.86 -13.50 -32.95
C ALA A 9 6.84 -12.25 -32.05
N VAL A 10 6.93 -11.05 -32.62
CA VAL A 10 6.80 -9.77 -31.89
C VAL A 10 5.43 -9.67 -31.22
N ILE A 11 4.36 -9.96 -31.96
CA ILE A 11 2.98 -9.87 -31.44
C ILE A 11 2.77 -10.87 -30.30
N ILE A 12 3.22 -12.11 -30.47
CA ILE A 12 3.14 -13.15 -29.43
C ILE A 12 3.92 -12.72 -28.19
N PHE A 13 5.12 -12.18 -28.37
CA PHE A 13 5.96 -11.71 -27.27
C PHE A 13 5.32 -10.54 -26.52
N GLN A 14 4.79 -9.55 -27.24
CA GLN A 14 4.03 -8.44 -26.64
C GLN A 14 2.80 -8.92 -25.88
N TYR A 15 2.05 -9.88 -26.43
CA TYR A 15 0.90 -10.47 -25.76
C TYR A 15 1.29 -11.19 -24.47
N ASN A 16 2.40 -11.92 -24.46
CA ASN A 16 2.88 -12.61 -23.26
C ASN A 16 3.35 -11.62 -22.18
N ILE A 17 4.00 -10.52 -22.55
CA ILE A 17 4.34 -9.44 -21.61
C ILE A 17 3.08 -8.84 -21.03
N LEU A 18 2.11 -8.48 -21.88
CA LEU A 18 0.84 -7.91 -21.43
C LEU A 18 0.10 -8.88 -20.49
N LEU A 19 0.05 -10.16 -20.86
CA LEU A 19 -0.56 -11.21 -20.05
C LEU A 19 0.16 -11.34 -18.70
N GLY A 20 1.50 -11.32 -18.69
CA GLY A 20 2.30 -11.34 -17.47
C GLY A 20 2.04 -10.14 -16.55
N VAL A 21 1.94 -8.94 -17.12
CA VAL A 21 1.58 -7.72 -16.39
C VAL A 21 0.17 -7.83 -15.81
N ILE A 22 -0.80 -8.31 -16.61
CA ILE A 22 -2.18 -8.55 -16.14
C ILE A 22 -2.18 -9.58 -15.00
N PHE A 23 -1.44 -10.68 -15.11
CA PHE A 23 -1.32 -11.68 -14.05
C PHE A 23 -0.73 -11.11 -12.77
N VAL A 24 0.30 -10.27 -12.86
CA VAL A 24 0.90 -9.59 -11.69
C VAL A 24 -0.12 -8.66 -11.04
N ILE A 25 -0.85 -7.87 -11.84
CA ILE A 25 -1.91 -6.98 -11.34
C ILE A 25 -3.03 -7.78 -10.66
N LEU A 26 -3.50 -8.87 -11.29
CA LEU A 26 -4.57 -9.71 -10.76
C LEU A 26 -4.14 -10.43 -9.47
N TYR A 27 -2.98 -11.10 -9.50
CA TYR A 27 -2.42 -11.78 -8.34
C TYR A 27 -2.26 -10.82 -7.16
N TYR A 28 -1.78 -9.61 -7.43
CA TYR A 28 -1.59 -8.61 -6.39
C TYR A 28 -2.91 -7.97 -5.91
N SER A 29 -3.85 -7.70 -6.80
CA SER A 29 -5.20 -7.24 -6.40
C SER A 29 -5.87 -8.24 -5.47
N ALA A 30 -5.69 -9.55 -5.72
CA ALA A 30 -6.19 -10.61 -4.86
C ALA A 30 -5.51 -10.59 -3.48
N THR A 31 -4.18 -10.42 -3.40
CA THR A 31 -3.49 -10.34 -2.10
C THR A 31 -3.92 -9.10 -1.30
N VAL A 32 -4.09 -7.94 -1.95
CA VAL A 32 -4.60 -6.72 -1.29
C VAL A 32 -6.02 -6.94 -0.77
N ILE A 33 -6.91 -7.52 -1.57
CA ILE A 33 -8.27 -7.85 -1.16
C ILE A 33 -8.26 -8.79 0.06
N ILE A 34 -7.41 -9.81 0.06
CA ILE A 34 -7.25 -10.74 1.19
C ILE A 34 -6.76 -10.00 2.44
N ILE A 35 -5.79 -9.08 2.32
CA ILE A 35 -5.27 -8.29 3.44
C ILE A 35 -6.36 -7.37 4.01
N ILE A 36 -7.07 -6.64 3.15
CA ILE A 36 -8.17 -5.75 3.55
C ILE A 36 -9.27 -6.56 4.24
N TYR A 37 -9.65 -7.71 3.67
CA TYR A 37 -10.66 -8.59 4.23
C TYR A 37 -10.24 -9.10 5.61
N LYS A 38 -8.99 -9.54 5.76
CA LYS A 38 -8.44 -10.01 7.05
C LYS A 38 -8.36 -8.89 8.09
N ASN A 39 -8.06 -7.66 7.67
CA ASN A 39 -8.02 -6.50 8.56
C ASN A 39 -9.43 -6.07 9.01
N SER A 40 -10.39 -6.03 8.09
CA SER A 40 -11.80 -5.78 8.38
C SER A 40 -12.35 -6.78 9.41
N ARG A 41 -12.02 -8.07 9.25
CA ARG A 41 -12.40 -9.11 10.21
C ARG A 41 -11.84 -8.85 11.62
N ARG A 42 -10.58 -8.42 11.74
CA ARG A 42 -9.99 -8.08 13.04
C ARG A 42 -10.69 -6.89 13.71
N LYS A 43 -11.00 -5.84 12.95
CA LYS A 43 -11.75 -4.67 13.48
C LYS A 43 -13.12 -5.09 14.03
N ASN A 44 -13.83 -5.97 13.32
CA ASN A 44 -15.13 -6.46 13.78
C ASN A 44 -15.02 -7.28 15.09
N GLN A 45 -13.96 -8.07 15.26
CA GLN A 45 -13.74 -8.80 16.51
C GLN A 45 -13.39 -7.87 17.68
N LEU A 46 -12.53 -6.87 17.45
CA LEU A 46 -12.18 -5.86 18.45
C LEU A 46 -13.39 -5.06 18.92
N ASN A 47 -14.22 -4.60 17.98
CA ASN A 47 -15.45 -3.89 18.31
C ASN A 47 -16.40 -4.76 19.14
N SER A 48 -16.54 -6.05 18.78
CA SER A 48 -17.38 -6.99 19.52
C SER A 48 -16.89 -7.18 20.97
N CYS A 49 -15.58 -7.26 21.21
CA CYS A 49 -15.01 -7.35 22.56
C CYS A 49 -15.16 -6.05 23.35
N TYR A 50 -14.96 -4.91 22.69
CA TYR A 50 -15.10 -3.60 23.33
C TYR A 50 -16.53 -3.35 23.81
N THR A 51 -17.55 -3.66 22.98
CA THR A 51 -18.96 -3.52 23.38
C THR A 51 -19.30 -4.42 24.56
N ARG A 52 -18.77 -5.65 24.63
CA ARG A 52 -18.98 -6.54 25.79
C ARG A 52 -18.38 -5.97 27.07
N MET A 53 -17.14 -5.47 27.02
CA MET A 53 -16.50 -4.87 28.20
C MET A 53 -17.23 -3.62 28.69
N LYS A 54 -17.70 -2.76 27.75
CA LYS A 54 -18.47 -1.56 28.09
C LYS A 54 -19.77 -1.91 28.82
N ASN A 55 -20.52 -2.88 28.32
CA ASN A 55 -21.78 -3.31 28.93
C ASN A 55 -21.57 -3.95 30.32
N SER A 56 -20.46 -4.69 30.51
CA SER A 56 -20.10 -5.23 31.83
C SER A 56 -19.80 -4.12 32.85
N GLN A 57 -19.02 -3.09 32.48
CA GLN A 57 -18.74 -1.97 33.39
C GLN A 57 -19.99 -1.21 33.80
N GLU A 58 -20.93 -0.99 32.88
CA GLU A 58 -22.20 -0.30 33.16
C GLU A 58 -23.12 -1.13 34.08
N THR A 59 -23.03 -2.46 34.02
CA THR A 59 -23.76 -3.36 34.93
C THR A 59 -23.18 -3.30 36.35
N ASP A 60 -21.85 -3.31 36.49
CA ASP A 60 -21.18 -3.26 37.80
C ASP A 60 -21.36 -1.89 38.50
N SER A 61 -21.34 -0.78 37.76
CA SER A 61 -21.59 0.54 38.33
C SER A 61 -23.02 0.70 38.86
N ASN A 62 -24.01 0.10 38.19
CA ASN A 62 -25.40 0.10 38.64
C ASN A 62 -25.62 -0.77 39.90
N ILE A 63 -24.76 -1.77 40.14
CA ILE A 63 -24.80 -2.59 41.36
C ILE A 63 -24.14 -1.83 42.53
N PHE A 64 -23.03 -1.13 42.28
CA PHE A 64 -22.29 -0.42 43.33
C PHE A 64 -23.02 0.82 43.89
N ASP A 65 -23.84 1.49 43.08
CA ASP A 65 -24.64 2.65 43.51
C ASP A 65 -25.70 2.30 44.57
N LYS A 66 -26.00 1.00 44.76
CA LYS A 66 -26.90 0.52 45.81
C LYS A 66 -26.20 0.15 47.13
N THR A 67 -24.87 0.12 47.18
CA THR A 67 -24.11 -0.27 48.36
C THR A 67 -23.13 0.82 48.78
N GLN A 68 -23.65 1.73 49.60
CA GLN A 68 -22.99 2.47 50.68
C GLN A 68 -21.64 3.18 50.40
N PHE A 69 -21.78 4.50 50.32
CA PHE A 69 -20.89 5.56 50.83
C PHE A 69 -19.88 5.11 51.90
N ILE A 70 -18.59 5.09 51.54
CA ILE A 70 -17.49 5.45 52.43
C ILE A 70 -16.52 6.32 51.63
N ASP A 71 -16.41 7.59 52.05
CA ASP A 71 -15.55 8.60 51.45
C ASP A 71 -14.07 8.24 51.60
N PHE A 72 -13.42 7.91 50.49
CA PHE A 72 -11.97 7.95 50.38
C PHE A 72 -11.61 8.74 49.13
N GLU A 73 -10.99 9.90 49.33
CA GLU A 73 -10.58 10.84 48.29
C GLU A 73 -9.06 10.67 48.01
N PRO A 74 -8.63 9.90 46.99
CA PRO A 74 -7.22 9.78 46.67
C PRO A 74 -6.77 10.94 45.78
N LYS A 75 -6.01 11.87 46.37
CA LYS A 75 -5.21 12.87 45.66
C LYS A 75 -4.02 12.19 44.96
N ASN A 76 -4.26 11.57 43.81
CA ASN A 76 -3.19 11.12 42.93
C ASN A 76 -3.35 11.79 41.57
N LYS A 77 -2.39 12.64 41.21
CA LYS A 77 -2.23 13.21 39.87
C LYS A 77 -1.93 12.07 38.90
N LYS A 78 -2.98 11.37 38.47
CA LYS A 78 -2.87 10.30 37.48
C LYS A 78 -2.43 10.93 36.17
N ALA A 79 -1.33 10.43 35.62
CA ALA A 79 -0.96 10.67 34.24
C ALA A 79 -2.20 10.40 33.35
N PRO A 80 -2.44 11.22 32.30
CA PRO A 80 -3.59 11.02 31.44
C PRO A 80 -3.54 9.58 30.92
N LEU A 81 -4.56 8.80 31.28
CA LEU A 81 -4.74 7.43 30.81
C LEU A 81 -4.94 7.53 29.29
N VAL A 82 -3.86 7.42 28.54
CA VAL A 82 -3.93 7.26 27.09
C VAL A 82 -4.62 5.91 26.88
N SER A 83 -5.83 5.96 26.34
CA SER A 83 -6.62 4.76 26.10
C SER A 83 -5.82 3.79 25.23
N PRO A 84 -5.71 2.50 25.61
CA PRO A 84 -4.96 1.49 24.84
C PRO A 84 -5.38 1.42 23.37
N SER A 85 -6.62 1.79 23.04
CA SER A 85 -7.13 1.89 21.68
C SER A 85 -6.39 2.91 20.82
N LEU A 86 -5.90 4.01 21.40
CA LEU A 86 -5.19 5.06 20.65
C LEU A 86 -3.77 4.63 20.26
N LEU A 87 -3.11 3.81 21.10
CA LEU A 87 -1.82 3.20 20.79
C LEU A 87 -1.93 2.17 19.65
N ILE A 88 -2.97 1.33 19.69
CA ILE A 88 -3.22 0.30 18.67
C ILE A 88 -3.47 0.94 17.29
N ASN A 89 -4.23 2.06 17.24
CA ASN A 89 -4.51 2.73 15.97
C ASN A 89 -3.25 3.31 15.32
N LYS A 90 -2.36 3.94 16.10
CA LYS A 90 -1.10 4.51 15.57
C LYS A 90 -0.17 3.45 14.99
N GLU A 91 -0.11 2.28 15.61
CA GLU A 91 0.74 1.18 15.13
C GLU A 91 0.18 0.55 13.84
N LEU A 92 -1.15 0.44 13.76
CA LEU A 92 -1.84 -0.07 12.57
C LEU A 92 -1.64 0.88 11.36
N ASP A 93 -1.77 2.19 11.58
CA ASP A 93 -1.62 3.19 10.52
C ASP A 93 -0.20 3.20 9.94
N LYS A 94 0.83 3.05 10.77
CA LYS A 94 2.22 2.94 10.28
C LYS A 94 2.41 1.73 9.37
N LYS A 95 1.90 0.56 9.75
CA LYS A 95 2.01 -0.65 8.92
C LYS A 95 1.27 -0.50 7.60
N PHE A 96 0.07 0.06 7.64
CA PHE A 96 -0.74 0.25 6.43
C PHE A 96 -0.08 1.22 5.43
N ASN A 97 0.45 2.34 5.92
CA ASN A 97 1.14 3.30 5.06
C ASN A 97 2.36 2.68 4.40
N PHE A 98 3.16 1.91 5.14
CA PHE A 98 4.36 1.25 4.59
C PHE A 98 4.04 0.31 3.42
N GLU A 99 2.96 -0.50 3.54
CA GLU A 99 2.52 -1.40 2.47
C GLU A 99 2.06 -0.63 1.22
N ILE A 100 1.34 0.47 1.39
CA ILE A 100 0.90 1.32 0.27
C ILE A 100 2.10 1.94 -0.45
N TYR A 101 3.10 2.44 0.28
CA TYR A 101 4.31 3.00 -0.34
C TYR A 101 5.04 1.97 -1.19
N HIS A 102 5.15 0.74 -0.69
CA HIS A 102 5.77 -0.35 -1.44
C HIS A 102 4.97 -0.68 -2.71
N PHE A 103 3.64 -0.68 -2.62
CA PHE A 103 2.75 -0.93 -3.77
C PHE A 103 2.89 0.13 -4.87
N ILE A 104 2.82 1.41 -4.50
CA ILE A 104 2.93 2.50 -5.48
C ILE A 104 4.33 2.47 -6.13
N SER A 105 5.37 2.23 -5.34
CA SER A 105 6.74 2.12 -5.87
C SER A 105 6.88 0.97 -6.88
N LEU A 106 6.25 -0.18 -6.60
CA LEU A 106 6.25 -1.33 -7.52
C LEU A 106 5.53 -0.97 -8.82
N ILE A 107 4.34 -0.35 -8.76
CA ILE A 107 3.60 0.06 -9.96
C ILE A 107 4.43 1.03 -10.79
N VAL A 108 4.98 2.08 -10.17
CA VAL A 108 5.81 3.08 -10.85
C VAL A 108 7.02 2.42 -11.50
N GLY A 109 7.69 1.51 -10.79
CA GLY A 109 8.82 0.75 -11.32
C GLY A 109 8.47 -0.10 -12.53
N VAL A 110 7.36 -0.84 -12.47
CA VAL A 110 6.88 -1.69 -13.58
C VAL A 110 6.47 -0.85 -14.79
N VAL A 111 5.73 0.24 -14.59
CA VAL A 111 5.33 1.14 -15.69
C VAL A 111 6.56 1.77 -16.34
N THR A 112 7.53 2.21 -15.54
CA THR A 112 8.77 2.80 -16.06
C THR A 112 9.59 1.76 -16.82
N PHE A 113 9.70 0.52 -16.30
CA PHE A 113 10.34 -0.59 -16.98
C PHE A 113 9.74 -0.85 -18.36
N ILE A 114 8.41 -0.99 -18.44
CA ILE A 114 7.72 -1.26 -19.70
C ILE A 114 7.95 -0.11 -20.69
N THR A 115 7.84 1.14 -20.24
CA THR A 115 8.02 2.33 -21.08
C THR A 115 9.45 2.41 -21.62
N ALA A 116 10.45 2.20 -20.76
CA ALA A 116 11.85 2.17 -21.16
C ALA A 116 12.14 1.00 -22.11
N TYR A 117 11.61 -0.18 -21.82
CA TYR A 117 11.80 -1.37 -22.65
C TYR A 117 11.25 -1.18 -24.08
N ILE A 118 10.04 -0.63 -24.21
CA ILE A 118 9.45 -0.29 -25.51
C ILE A 118 10.31 0.75 -26.25
N HIS A 119 10.83 1.75 -25.53
CA HIS A 119 11.74 2.73 -26.11
C HIS A 119 13.01 2.07 -26.66
N PHE A 120 13.62 1.13 -25.92
CA PHE A 120 14.80 0.39 -26.40
C PHE A 120 14.51 -0.47 -27.64
N ILE A 121 13.33 -1.09 -27.72
CA ILE A 121 12.90 -1.84 -28.92
C ILE A 121 12.77 -0.90 -30.13
N SER A 122 12.17 0.28 -29.94
CA SER A 122 11.99 1.26 -31.01
C SER A 122 13.31 1.84 -31.51
N THR A 123 14.27 2.08 -30.62
CA THR A 123 15.50 2.81 -30.93
C THR A 123 16.60 1.91 -31.48
N TYR A 124 16.79 0.71 -30.92
CA TYR A 124 17.90 -0.18 -31.27
C TYR A 124 17.48 -1.38 -32.14
N GLY A 125 16.20 -1.43 -32.52
CA GLY A 125 15.63 -2.50 -33.35
C GLY A 125 15.37 -3.80 -32.57
N PHE A 126 14.79 -4.78 -33.27
CA PHE A 126 14.27 -6.01 -32.65
C PHE A 126 15.34 -6.84 -31.93
N LEU A 127 16.50 -7.07 -32.56
CA LEU A 127 17.51 -8.01 -32.04
C LEU A 127 18.15 -7.52 -30.73
N LEU A 128 18.56 -6.24 -30.68
CA LEU A 128 19.17 -5.64 -29.50
C LEU A 128 18.12 -5.21 -28.48
N GLY A 129 16.97 -4.71 -28.93
CA GLY A 129 15.90 -4.24 -28.06
C GLY A 129 15.18 -5.35 -27.32
N VAL A 130 14.80 -6.44 -28.00
CA VAL A 130 14.09 -7.55 -27.34
C VAL A 130 15.05 -8.39 -26.49
N GLY A 131 16.25 -8.67 -27.02
CA GLY A 131 17.24 -9.54 -26.36
C GLY A 131 17.96 -8.88 -25.18
N LEU A 132 18.51 -7.67 -25.36
CA LEU A 132 19.32 -6.99 -24.34
C LEU A 132 18.62 -5.79 -23.70
N GLY A 133 17.61 -5.19 -24.35
CA GLY A 133 16.95 -3.97 -23.88
C GLY A 133 16.26 -4.09 -22.52
N TRP A 134 16.00 -5.30 -22.03
CA TRP A 134 15.41 -5.52 -20.71
C TRP A 134 16.37 -5.15 -19.57
N ILE A 135 17.69 -5.31 -19.76
CA ILE A 135 18.70 -4.99 -18.74
C ILE A 135 18.69 -3.48 -18.42
N PRO A 136 18.91 -2.57 -19.39
CA PRO A 136 18.86 -1.14 -19.13
C PRO A 136 17.46 -0.67 -18.72
N ALA A 137 16.39 -1.27 -19.26
CA ALA A 137 15.03 -0.96 -18.82
C ALA A 137 14.79 -1.29 -17.35
N LEU A 138 15.33 -2.42 -16.86
CA LEU A 138 15.20 -2.85 -15.46
C LEU A 138 15.93 -1.89 -14.53
N ILE A 139 17.14 -1.46 -14.92
CA ILE A 139 17.89 -0.43 -14.19
C ILE A 139 17.05 0.84 -14.10
N CYS A 140 16.51 1.33 -15.23
CA CYS A 140 15.64 2.51 -15.25
C CYS A 140 14.41 2.35 -14.33
N GLY A 141 13.73 1.20 -14.39
CA GLY A 141 12.56 0.91 -13.56
C GLY A 141 12.87 0.96 -12.06
N VAL A 142 13.95 0.30 -11.63
CA VAL A 142 14.37 0.28 -10.22
C VAL A 142 14.82 1.66 -9.75
N THR A 143 15.61 2.37 -10.55
CA THR A 143 16.08 3.71 -10.21
C THR A 143 14.90 4.68 -10.07
N PHE A 144 13.92 4.63 -10.97
CA PHE A 144 12.76 5.52 -10.92
C PHE A 144 11.80 5.17 -9.77
N ALA A 145 11.65 3.87 -9.46
CA ALA A 145 10.90 3.40 -8.29
C ALA A 145 11.50 3.87 -6.94
N TYR A 146 12.78 4.26 -6.92
CA TYR A 146 13.39 4.87 -5.74
C TYR A 146 13.28 6.40 -5.74
N ILE A 147 13.37 7.04 -6.91
CA ILE A 147 13.42 8.50 -7.05
C ILE A 147 12.02 9.16 -7.03
N TRP A 148 10.95 8.45 -7.41
CA TRP A 148 9.60 9.04 -7.53
C TRP A 148 9.07 9.80 -6.31
N PRO A 149 9.34 9.44 -5.03
CA PRO A 149 8.83 10.21 -3.89
C PRO A 149 9.47 11.60 -3.84
N GLY A 150 10.74 11.71 -4.24
CA GLY A 150 11.45 12.98 -4.35
C GLY A 150 10.85 13.87 -5.45
N ILE A 151 10.48 13.29 -6.59
CA ILE A 151 9.83 14.02 -7.69
C ILE A 151 8.46 14.57 -7.23
N LEU A 152 7.66 13.77 -6.54
CA LEU A 152 6.38 14.23 -5.97
C LEU A 152 6.57 15.35 -4.95
N PHE A 153 7.60 15.28 -4.12
CA PHE A 153 7.90 16.33 -3.14
C PHE A 153 8.22 17.67 -3.83
N ILE A 154 9.03 17.64 -4.90
CA ILE A 154 9.35 18.82 -5.69
C ILE A 154 8.09 19.39 -6.37
N LEU A 155 7.28 18.53 -6.99
CA LEU A 155 5.99 18.92 -7.60
C LEU A 155 5.05 19.58 -6.59
N LEU A 156 4.96 19.04 -5.38
CA LEU A 156 4.14 19.59 -4.31
C LEU A 156 4.62 20.99 -3.91
N ILE A 157 5.93 21.20 -3.77
CA ILE A 157 6.52 22.52 -3.48
C ILE A 157 6.20 23.52 -4.59
N LEU A 158 6.38 23.12 -5.85
CA LEU A 158 6.09 23.96 -7.00
C LEU A 158 4.61 24.36 -7.06
N TRP A 159 3.71 23.40 -6.83
CA TRP A 159 2.27 23.64 -6.80
C TRP A 159 1.88 24.58 -5.67
N ALA A 160 2.41 24.38 -4.45
CA ALA A 160 2.16 25.26 -3.31
C ALA A 160 2.69 26.69 -3.52
N GLY A 161 3.80 26.85 -4.25
CA GLY A 161 4.38 28.14 -4.59
C GLY A 161 3.62 28.91 -5.69
N SER A 162 2.86 28.23 -6.53
CA SER A 162 2.12 28.82 -7.67
C SER A 162 0.80 29.50 -7.28
N GLY A 163 0.36 29.38 -6.02
CA GLY A 163 -0.91 29.93 -5.52
C GLY A 163 -0.87 31.42 -5.16
N LYS A 164 0.00 32.22 -5.79
CA LYS A 164 0.04 33.69 -5.64
C LYS A 164 -0.51 34.36 -6.88
#